data_AF-A0A7J4N7N7-F1
#
_entry.id   AF-A0A7J4N7N7-F1
#
_cell.length_a   1.000
_cell.length_b   1.000
_cell.length_c   1.000
_cell.angle_alpha   90.00
_cell.angle_beta   90.00
_cell.angle_gamma   90.00
#
_symmetry.space_group_name_H-M   'P 1'
#
loop_
_entity.id
_entity.type
_entity.pdbx_description
1 polymer ?
#
loop_
_entity_poly.entity_id
_entity_poly.type
_entity_poly.pdbx_seq_one_letter_code
_entity_poly.pdbx_strand_id
1 'polypeptide(L)'
;MRIFLLTGDPSVEVPLFLQELKISLTITDFDPPRQRSEWRTKVMERCGSGFEEVDAHNIVPCLAASPKQEFAAATFRPRIERHLPDRLEHLPPSPSQFKDWPGDAETNDVSKILDRYENVAVDKWEGGSFHADRTLGDFVRERLPGYAENRNDPNLNGAYRRFEVGAFVEKYFNPGR
;
A
#
# COMPACT_ATOMS: atom_id res chain seq x y z
N MET A 1 -15.14 8.81 -9.39
CA MET A 1 -14.49 8.41 -8.12
C MET A 1 -14.13 9.65 -7.32
N ARG A 2 -14.55 9.76 -6.06
CA ARG A 2 -14.28 10.91 -5.18
C ARG A 2 -13.39 10.48 -4.02
N ILE A 3 -12.38 11.29 -3.69
CA ILE A 3 -11.46 11.06 -2.57
C ILE A 3 -11.69 12.19 -1.57
N PHE A 4 -11.81 11.84 -0.29
CA PHE A 4 -11.89 12.78 0.82
C PHE A 4 -10.63 12.69 1.65
N LEU A 5 -10.00 13.83 1.88
CA LEU A 5 -8.80 13.95 2.70
C LEU A 5 -9.18 14.60 4.02
N LEU A 6 -8.99 13.88 5.12
CA LEU A 6 -9.21 14.35 6.48
C LEU A 6 -7.87 14.68 7.15
N THR A 7 -7.85 15.62 8.07
CA THR A 7 -6.64 16.02 8.81
C THR A 7 -6.91 16.01 10.30
N GLY A 8 -6.08 15.33 11.07
CA GLY A 8 -6.23 15.23 12.53
C GLY A 8 -5.94 13.81 13.01
N ASP A 9 -6.42 13.47 14.20
CA ASP A 9 -6.36 12.11 14.74
C ASP A 9 -7.40 11.23 14.01
N PRO A 10 -7.00 10.17 13.30
CA PRO A 10 -7.93 9.29 12.60
C PRO A 10 -9.02 8.71 13.51
N SER A 11 -8.71 8.49 14.79
CA SER A 11 -9.67 7.96 15.77
C SER A 11 -10.77 8.95 16.18
N VAL A 12 -10.64 10.22 15.79
CA VAL A 12 -11.62 11.28 16.03
C VAL A 12 -12.27 11.71 14.71
N GLU A 13 -11.46 12.02 13.70
CA GLU A 13 -11.94 12.61 12.44
C GLU A 13 -12.75 11.61 11.61
N VAL A 14 -12.31 10.34 11.53
CA VAL A 14 -12.99 9.34 10.71
C VAL A 14 -14.40 9.03 11.25
N PRO A 15 -14.61 8.75 12.56
CA PRO A 15 -15.96 8.53 13.07
C PRO A 15 -16.91 9.71 12.86
N LEU A 16 -16.44 10.94 13.08
CA LEU A 16 -17.24 12.15 12.86
C LEU A 16 -17.66 12.28 11.40
N PHE A 17 -16.71 12.11 10.48
CA PHE A 17 -16.96 12.15 9.04
C PHE A 17 -17.96 11.08 8.59
N LEU A 18 -17.81 9.84 9.07
CA LEU A 18 -18.72 8.74 8.74
C LEU A 18 -20.14 8.99 9.27
N GLN A 19 -20.26 9.57 10.47
CA GLN A 19 -21.54 9.92 11.08
C GLN A 19 -22.24 11.06 10.31
N GLU A 20 -21.50 12.11 9.95
CA GLU A 20 -22.02 13.25 9.18
C GLU A 20 -22.61 12.79 7.84
N LEU A 21 -21.90 11.90 7.15
CA LEU A 21 -22.34 11.34 5.87
C LEU A 21 -23.37 10.21 6.00
N LYS A 22 -23.74 9.83 7.23
CA LYS A 22 -24.68 8.74 7.53
C LYS A 22 -24.29 7.42 6.83
N ILE A 23 -22.99 7.12 6.83
CA ILE A 23 -22.45 5.89 6.22
C ILE A 23 -23.03 4.67 6.94
N SER A 24 -23.46 3.67 6.17
CA SER A 24 -24.00 2.43 6.73
C SER A 24 -22.96 1.31 6.87
N LEU A 25 -21.93 1.32 6.03
CA LEU A 25 -20.84 0.35 6.04
C LEU A 25 -19.53 1.02 5.65
N THR A 26 -18.50 0.79 6.47
CA THR A 26 -17.13 1.19 6.23
C THR A 26 -16.30 -0.06 5.99
N ILE A 27 -15.44 -0.01 4.97
CA ILE A 27 -14.47 -1.07 4.66
C ILE A 27 -13.08 -0.45 4.71
N THR A 28 -12.16 -1.09 5.42
CA THR A 28 -10.75 -0.70 5.50
C THR A 28 -9.84 -1.84 5.08
N ASP A 29 -8.62 -1.52 4.67
CA ASP A 29 -7.57 -2.51 4.48
C ASP A 29 -7.02 -3.04 5.81
N PHE A 30 -6.51 -4.27 5.78
CA PHE A 30 -5.76 -4.86 6.88
C PHE A 30 -4.35 -4.26 6.95
N ASP A 31 -3.98 -3.80 8.14
CA ASP A 31 -2.65 -3.24 8.40
C ASP A 31 -2.09 -3.70 9.77
N PRO A 32 -0.98 -4.47 9.80
CA PRO A 32 -0.48 -5.11 11.02
C PRO A 32 0.22 -4.24 12.07
N PRO A 33 0.85 -3.08 11.78
CA PRO A 33 1.50 -2.28 12.81
C PRO A 33 0.54 -1.82 13.89
N ARG A 34 1.01 -1.88 15.14
CA ARG A 34 0.22 -1.61 16.35
C ARG A 34 -0.51 -0.27 16.31
N GLN A 35 0.14 0.81 15.89
CA GLN A 35 -0.47 2.14 15.83
C GLN A 35 -1.70 2.18 14.91
N ARG A 36 -1.62 1.54 13.74
CA ARG A 36 -2.72 1.49 12.78
C ARG A 36 -3.86 0.60 13.29
N SER A 37 -3.52 -0.51 13.94
CA SER A 37 -4.49 -1.35 14.64
C SER A 37 -5.22 -0.59 15.76
N GLU A 38 -4.50 0.19 16.58
CA GLU A 38 -5.10 0.98 17.66
C GLU A 38 -6.04 2.07 17.13
N TRP A 39 -5.66 2.75 16.05
CA TRP A 39 -6.55 3.70 15.38
C TRP A 39 -7.81 3.00 14.88
N ARG A 40 -7.68 1.89 14.15
CA ARG A 40 -8.82 1.12 13.65
C ARG A 40 -9.77 0.69 14.76
N THR A 41 -9.25 0.11 15.85
CA THR A 41 -10.08 -0.27 17.01
C THR A 41 -10.87 0.91 17.57
N LYS A 42 -10.21 2.06 17.78
CA LYS A 42 -10.89 3.26 18.30
C LYS A 42 -11.92 3.83 17.32
N VAL A 43 -11.64 3.76 16.01
CA VAL A 43 -12.61 4.16 14.97
C VAL A 43 -13.84 3.24 15.06
N MET A 44 -13.63 1.93 15.06
CA MET A 44 -14.70 0.93 15.16
C MET A 44 -15.58 1.13 16.40
N GLU A 45 -14.99 1.35 17.57
CA GLU A 45 -15.72 1.58 18.83
C GLU A 45 -16.60 2.84 18.80
N ARG A 46 -16.26 3.81 17.95
CA ARG A 46 -16.95 5.11 17.84
C ARG A 46 -17.89 5.19 16.64
N CYS A 47 -17.82 4.23 15.71
CA CYS A 47 -18.68 4.19 14.54
C CYS A 47 -19.99 3.48 14.85
N GLY A 48 -21.12 4.11 14.52
CA GLY A 48 -22.44 3.46 14.56
C GLY A 48 -22.77 2.64 13.31
N SER A 49 -21.89 2.66 12.30
CA SER A 49 -22.03 1.93 11.04
C SER A 49 -21.44 0.52 11.12
N GLY A 50 -21.80 -0.36 10.19
CA GLY A 50 -21.03 -1.59 9.96
C GLY A 50 -19.57 -1.24 9.65
N PHE A 51 -18.64 -2.06 10.11
CA PHE A 51 -17.21 -1.84 9.88
C PHE A 51 -16.51 -3.18 9.62
N GLU A 52 -15.92 -3.31 8.44
CA GLU A 52 -15.26 -4.52 7.98
C GLU A 52 -13.81 -4.25 7.59
N GLU A 53 -12.95 -5.22 7.86
CA GLU A 53 -11.54 -5.19 7.48
C GLU A 53 -11.25 -6.25 6.42
N VAL A 54 -10.52 -5.86 5.38
CA VAL A 54 -10.18 -6.74 4.25
C VAL A 54 -8.67 -6.69 3.99
N ASP A 55 -8.02 -7.85 3.92
CA ASP A 55 -6.62 -7.91 3.50
C ASP A 55 -6.50 -7.70 1.99
N ALA A 56 -6.17 -6.46 1.61
CA ALA A 56 -5.92 -6.04 0.23
C ALA A 56 -4.43 -6.03 -0.12
N HIS A 57 -3.55 -6.37 0.81
CA HIS A 57 -2.09 -6.30 0.65
C HIS A 57 -1.47 -7.66 0.35
N ASN A 58 -2.08 -8.75 0.80
CA ASN A 58 -1.53 -10.09 0.67
C ASN A 58 -2.39 -10.97 -0.27
N ILE A 59 -1.72 -11.79 -1.08
CA ILE A 59 -2.39 -12.80 -1.94
C ILE A 59 -3.16 -13.81 -1.07
N VAL A 60 -2.52 -14.26 0.01
CA VAL A 60 -3.14 -15.07 1.05
C VAL A 60 -3.31 -14.17 2.27
N PRO A 61 -4.55 -13.89 2.72
CA PRO A 61 -4.78 -13.01 3.86
C PRO A 61 -3.97 -13.42 5.08
N CYS A 62 -3.35 -12.47 5.76
CA CYS A 62 -2.40 -12.72 6.86
C CYS A 62 -2.98 -13.66 7.93
N LEU A 63 -4.22 -13.41 8.37
CA LEU A 63 -4.92 -14.22 9.37
C LEU A 63 -5.30 -15.63 8.87
N ALA A 64 -5.43 -15.80 7.56
CA ALA A 64 -5.68 -17.12 6.95
C ALA A 64 -4.38 -17.89 6.71
N ALA A 65 -3.27 -17.20 6.47
CA ALA A 65 -1.98 -17.79 6.13
C ALA A 65 -1.39 -18.64 7.28
N SER A 66 -1.52 -18.16 8.52
CA SER A 66 -1.17 -18.93 9.72
C SER A 66 -1.88 -18.40 10.96
N PRO A 67 -2.34 -19.26 11.88
CA PRO A 67 -2.93 -18.83 13.15
C PRO A 67 -1.89 -18.36 14.18
N LYS A 68 -0.60 -18.40 13.83
CA LYS A 68 0.51 -18.04 14.73
C LYS A 68 1.69 -17.44 13.97
N GLN A 69 2.58 -16.81 14.72
CA GLN A 69 3.87 -16.41 14.19
C GLN A 69 4.68 -17.64 13.76
N GLU A 70 5.19 -17.62 12.54
CA GLU A 70 6.09 -18.64 12.01
C GLU A 70 7.54 -18.28 12.30
N PHE A 71 8.34 -19.28 12.68
CA PHE A 71 9.73 -19.07 13.09
C PHE A 71 10.69 -19.02 11.90
N ALA A 72 10.35 -19.65 10.77
CA ALA A 72 11.22 -19.70 9.60
C ALA A 72 10.44 -19.72 8.29
N ALA A 73 11.07 -19.27 7.20
CA ALA A 73 10.50 -19.39 5.86
C ALA A 73 10.19 -20.84 5.48
N ALA A 74 10.97 -21.81 5.98
CA ALA A 74 10.74 -23.24 5.74
C ALA A 74 9.43 -23.76 6.37
N THR A 75 8.93 -23.14 7.45
CA THR A 75 7.66 -23.52 8.08
C THR A 75 6.48 -22.73 7.51
N PHE A 76 6.72 -21.49 7.07
CA PHE A 76 5.69 -20.64 6.46
C PHE A 76 5.39 -21.01 5.00
N ARG A 77 6.41 -21.29 4.19
CA ARG A 77 6.27 -21.54 2.74
C ARG A 77 5.25 -22.65 2.42
N PRO A 78 5.28 -23.84 3.07
CA PRO A 78 4.31 -24.89 2.76
C PRO A 78 2.86 -24.51 3.11
N ARG A 79 2.63 -23.57 4.03
CA ARG A 79 1.27 -23.08 4.35
C ARG A 79 0.76 -22.18 3.25
N ILE A 80 1.58 -21.22 2.82
CA ILE A 80 1.24 -20.33 1.71
C ILE A 80 0.97 -21.14 0.44
N GLU A 81 1.85 -22.08 0.09
CA GLU A 81 1.72 -22.92 -1.10
C GLU A 81 0.39 -23.69 -1.14
N ARG A 82 -0.15 -24.12 0.02
CA ARG A 82 -1.46 -24.78 0.10
C ARG A 82 -2.63 -23.84 -0.20
N HIS A 83 -2.50 -22.56 0.09
CA HIS A 83 -3.55 -21.57 -0.16
C HIS A 83 -3.46 -20.94 -1.56
N LEU A 84 -2.30 -20.99 -2.22
CA LEU A 84 -2.09 -20.30 -3.49
C LEU A 84 -3.03 -20.74 -4.63
N PRO A 85 -3.30 -22.05 -4.85
CA PRO A 85 -4.17 -22.48 -5.95
C PRO A 85 -5.54 -21.78 -5.92
N ASP A 86 -6.26 -21.87 -4.80
CA ASP A 86 -7.58 -21.25 -4.63
C ASP A 86 -7.56 -19.72 -4.84
N ARG A 87 -6.46 -19.05 -4.45
CA ARG A 87 -6.37 -17.58 -4.50
C ARG A 87 -5.98 -17.05 -5.87
N LEU A 88 -5.14 -17.78 -6.61
CA LEU A 88 -4.69 -17.39 -7.94
C LEU A 88 -5.69 -17.78 -9.04
N GLU A 89 -6.46 -18.84 -8.83
CA GLU A 89 -7.52 -19.26 -9.76
C GLU A 89 -8.77 -18.39 -9.67
N HIS A 90 -8.98 -17.70 -8.54
CA HIS A 90 -10.16 -16.88 -8.28
C HIS A 90 -9.79 -15.42 -7.98
N LEU A 91 -9.02 -14.81 -8.89
CA LEU A 91 -8.78 -13.37 -8.82
C LEU A 91 -10.11 -12.62 -8.96
N PRO A 92 -10.40 -11.65 -8.07
CA PRO A 92 -11.62 -10.87 -8.17
C PRO A 92 -11.62 -10.13 -9.52
N PRO A 93 -12.79 -10.00 -10.17
CA PRO A 93 -12.88 -9.19 -11.38
C PRO A 93 -12.44 -7.75 -11.06
N SER A 94 -11.79 -7.10 -12.02
CA SER A 94 -11.53 -5.66 -11.89
C SER A 94 -12.87 -4.94 -11.66
N PRO A 95 -12.96 -4.02 -10.68
CA PRO A 95 -14.22 -3.34 -10.40
C PRO A 95 -14.75 -2.67 -11.67
N SER A 96 -15.98 -3.01 -12.04
CA SER A 96 -16.71 -2.34 -13.11
C SER A 96 -17.00 -0.91 -12.67
N GLN A 97 -16.53 0.08 -13.42
CA GLN A 97 -16.86 1.52 -13.35
C GLN A 97 -17.16 2.08 -11.94
N PHE A 98 -16.28 2.95 -11.46
CA PHE A 98 -16.55 3.71 -10.25
C PHE A 98 -17.83 4.54 -10.40
N LYS A 99 -18.80 4.34 -9.51
CA LYS A 99 -19.93 5.26 -9.39
C LYS A 99 -19.43 6.58 -8.79
N ASP A 100 -20.03 7.67 -9.26
CA ASP A 100 -19.76 8.97 -8.65
C ASP A 100 -20.41 9.06 -7.27
N TRP A 101 -19.75 9.86 -6.43
CA TRP A 101 -20.24 10.11 -5.09
C TRP A 101 -21.53 10.93 -5.16
N PRO A 102 -22.63 10.47 -4.55
CA PRO A 102 -23.93 11.11 -4.68
C PRO A 102 -24.10 12.37 -3.83
N GLY A 103 -23.18 12.65 -2.90
CA GLY A 103 -23.26 13.77 -1.97
C GLY A 103 -22.37 14.97 -2.33
N ASP A 104 -22.47 15.96 -1.48
CA ASP A 104 -21.95 17.33 -1.64
C ASP A 104 -20.85 17.67 -0.62
N ALA A 105 -20.43 16.68 0.17
CA ALA A 105 -19.34 16.78 1.14
C ALA A 105 -18.06 17.39 0.54
N GLU A 106 -17.46 18.34 1.24
CA GLU A 106 -16.20 18.94 0.82
C GLU A 106 -15.00 18.09 1.28
N THR A 107 -13.89 18.18 0.55
CA THR A 107 -12.60 17.60 0.96
C THR A 107 -11.65 18.72 1.32
N ASN A 108 -10.73 18.46 2.25
CA ASN A 108 -9.68 19.43 2.55
C ASN A 108 -8.83 19.73 1.29
N ASP A 109 -8.34 20.96 1.22
CA ASP A 109 -7.43 21.42 0.18
C ASP A 109 -6.07 20.72 0.33
N VAL A 110 -5.80 19.82 -0.61
CA VAL A 110 -4.58 19.02 -0.64
C VAL A 110 -3.34 19.91 -0.69
N SER A 111 -3.38 21.04 -1.40
CA SER A 111 -2.22 21.94 -1.56
C SER A 111 -1.77 22.48 -0.21
N LYS A 112 -2.72 22.96 0.60
CA LYS A 112 -2.45 23.47 1.96
C LYS A 112 -1.90 22.39 2.90
N ILE A 113 -2.29 21.14 2.67
CA ILE A 113 -1.77 20.02 3.46
C ILE A 113 -0.32 19.73 3.08
N LEU A 114 -0.02 19.76 1.79
CA LEU A 114 1.32 19.54 1.26
C LEU A 114 2.29 20.66 1.66
N ASP A 115 1.82 21.91 1.79
CA ASP A 115 2.65 23.04 2.27
C ASP A 115 3.29 22.81 3.65
N ARG A 116 2.74 21.87 4.45
CA ARG A 116 3.31 21.50 5.77
C ARG A 116 4.54 20.60 5.67
N TYR A 117 4.77 20.00 4.52
CA TYR A 117 5.92 19.15 4.27
C TYR A 117 6.96 19.96 3.50
N GLU A 118 8.20 19.96 3.95
CA GLU A 118 9.29 20.48 3.12
C GLU A 118 9.30 19.73 1.80
N ASN A 119 9.43 20.45 0.69
CA ASN A 119 9.62 19.88 -0.64
C ASN A 119 10.99 19.18 -0.68
N VAL A 120 11.08 17.98 -0.10
CA VAL A 120 12.19 17.08 -0.32
C VAL A 120 12.01 16.56 -1.73
N ALA A 121 12.71 17.17 -2.68
CA ALA A 121 12.70 16.72 -4.05
C ALA A 121 13.25 15.29 -4.11
N VAL A 122 12.35 14.33 -4.28
CA VAL A 122 12.70 12.93 -4.50
C VAL A 122 12.78 12.72 -6.01
N ASP A 123 13.79 13.31 -6.63
CA ASP A 123 14.00 13.34 -8.10
C ASP A 123 14.09 11.93 -8.73
N LYS A 124 14.26 10.91 -7.89
CA LYS A 124 14.48 9.53 -8.30
C LYS A 124 13.20 8.74 -8.56
N TRP A 125 12.06 9.13 -7.99
CA TRP A 125 10.86 8.28 -7.98
C TRP A 125 9.60 9.04 -8.37
N GLU A 126 8.90 8.51 -9.37
CA GLU A 126 7.56 8.96 -9.76
C GLU A 126 6.53 8.07 -9.06
N GLY A 127 5.60 8.71 -8.33
CA GLY A 127 4.52 8.01 -7.62
C GLY A 127 3.33 7.68 -8.53
N GLY A 128 2.41 6.84 -8.03
CA GLY A 128 1.15 6.52 -8.70
C GLY A 128 1.13 5.18 -9.44
N SER A 129 -0.07 4.68 -9.69
CA SER A 129 -0.31 3.35 -10.27
C SER A 129 0.26 3.19 -11.68
N PHE A 130 0.21 4.25 -12.49
CA PHE A 130 0.77 4.26 -13.84
C PHE A 130 2.28 3.98 -13.86
N HIS A 131 3.05 4.69 -13.01
CA HIS A 131 4.50 4.48 -12.93
C HIS A 131 4.84 3.14 -12.29
N ALA A 132 4.01 2.64 -11.37
CA ALA A 132 4.15 1.31 -10.78
C ALA A 132 3.97 0.20 -11.85
N ASP A 133 2.95 0.30 -12.68
CA ASP A 133 2.67 -0.63 -13.78
C ASP A 133 3.80 -0.63 -14.83
N ARG A 134 4.25 0.56 -15.25
CA ARG A 134 5.42 0.69 -16.13
C ARG A 134 6.66 0.02 -15.53
N THR A 135 6.95 0.28 -14.26
CA THR A 135 8.10 -0.30 -13.56
C THR A 135 8.04 -1.83 -13.51
N LEU A 136 6.84 -2.39 -13.28
CA LEU A 136 6.60 -3.83 -13.31
C LEU A 136 6.82 -4.40 -14.71
N GLY A 137 6.27 -3.76 -15.75
CA GLY A 137 6.46 -4.15 -17.15
C GLY A 137 7.92 -4.16 -17.57
N ASP A 138 8.70 -3.17 -17.16
CA ASP A 138 10.15 -3.11 -17.41
C ASP A 138 10.89 -4.22 -16.65
N PHE A 139 10.52 -4.48 -15.40
CA PHE A 139 11.11 -5.57 -14.62
C PHE A 139 10.90 -6.93 -15.31
N VAL A 140 9.66 -7.23 -15.70
CA VAL A 140 9.31 -8.50 -16.34
C VAL A 140 10.07 -8.70 -17.66
N ARG A 141 10.19 -7.65 -18.48
CA ARG A 141 10.85 -7.74 -19.80
C ARG A 141 12.38 -7.78 -19.70
N GLU A 142 12.97 -6.98 -18.83
CA GLU A 142 14.41 -6.67 -18.89
C GLU A 142 15.22 -7.28 -17.75
N ARG A 143 14.62 -7.52 -16.58
CA ARG A 143 15.36 -7.88 -15.36
C ARG A 143 15.01 -9.26 -14.81
N LEU A 144 13.75 -9.68 -14.95
CA LEU A 144 13.30 -11.00 -14.51
C LEU A 144 14.11 -12.16 -15.12
N PRO A 145 14.51 -12.15 -16.42
CA PRO A 145 15.29 -13.24 -17.01
C PRO A 145 16.65 -13.53 -16.33
N GLY A 146 17.28 -12.52 -15.72
CA GLY A 146 18.56 -12.66 -15.00
C GLY A 146 18.45 -12.40 -13.50
N TYR A 147 17.23 -12.42 -12.95
CA TYR A 147 16.98 -12.03 -11.56
C TYR A 147 17.67 -12.97 -10.56
N ALA A 148 17.68 -14.28 -10.84
CA ALA A 148 18.22 -15.29 -9.93
C ALA A 148 19.72 -15.08 -9.66
N GLU A 149 20.46 -14.67 -10.70
CA GLU A 149 21.89 -14.44 -10.68
C GLU A 149 22.23 -13.04 -10.16
N ASN A 150 21.47 -12.01 -10.58
CA ASN A 150 21.88 -10.62 -10.41
C ASN A 150 21.28 -9.93 -9.17
N ARG A 151 20.26 -10.50 -8.51
CA ARG A 151 19.54 -9.83 -7.40
C ARG A 151 20.40 -9.46 -6.18
N ASN A 152 21.54 -10.12 -6.00
CA ASN A 152 22.42 -9.94 -4.85
C ASN A 152 23.59 -8.99 -5.11
N ASP A 153 23.80 -8.56 -6.36
CA ASP A 153 24.83 -7.58 -6.69
C ASP A 153 24.19 -6.19 -6.81
N PRO A 154 24.43 -5.28 -5.85
CA PRO A 154 23.85 -3.94 -5.88
C PRO A 154 24.33 -3.10 -7.07
N ASN A 155 25.46 -3.45 -7.70
CA ASN A 155 25.97 -2.76 -8.89
C ASN A 155 25.25 -3.20 -10.17
N LEU A 156 24.54 -4.33 -10.12
CA LEU A 156 23.73 -4.80 -11.23
C LEU A 156 22.31 -4.29 -11.07
N ASN A 157 21.71 -3.87 -12.18
CA ASN A 157 20.29 -3.55 -12.23
C ASN A 157 19.43 -4.83 -12.26
N GLY A 158 19.70 -5.75 -11.34
CA GLY A 158 19.06 -7.06 -11.27
C GLY A 158 17.84 -7.12 -10.36
N ALA A 159 17.64 -6.14 -9.47
CA ALA A 159 16.52 -6.12 -8.54
C ALA A 159 15.23 -5.54 -9.16
N TYR A 160 14.10 -5.70 -8.45
CA TYR A 160 12.80 -5.17 -8.87
C TYR A 160 12.84 -3.66 -9.12
N ARG A 161 13.56 -2.92 -8.27
CA ARG A 161 13.80 -1.47 -8.43
C ARG A 161 15.22 -1.20 -8.89
N ARG A 162 15.35 -0.26 -9.82
CA ARG A 162 16.65 0.24 -10.30
C ARG A 162 17.36 1.02 -9.20
N PHE A 163 18.48 0.50 -8.73
CA PHE A 163 19.37 1.22 -7.81
C PHE A 163 20.66 1.57 -8.55
N GLU A 164 20.82 2.82 -8.95
CA GLU A 164 22.07 3.30 -9.52
C GLU A 164 23.05 3.65 -8.40
N VAL A 165 23.98 2.73 -8.13
CA VAL A 165 25.05 2.90 -7.14
C VAL A 165 25.91 4.11 -7.50
N GLY A 166 26.22 4.33 -8.78
CA GLY A 166 27.01 5.47 -9.25
C GLY A 166 26.39 6.81 -8.85
N ALA A 167 25.11 7.01 -9.17
CA ALA A 167 24.38 8.23 -8.81
C ALA A 167 24.23 8.41 -7.28
N PHE A 168 24.14 7.31 -6.52
CA PHE A 168 24.11 7.36 -5.05
C PHE A 168 25.46 7.78 -4.47
N VAL A 169 26.57 7.21 -4.96
CA VAL A 169 27.92 7.57 -4.53
C VAL A 169 28.25 9.02 -4.89
N GLU A 170 27.88 9.47 -6.09
CA GLU A 170 28.09 10.86 -6.50
C GLU A 170 27.28 11.84 -5.64
N LYS A 171 25.99 11.56 -5.40
CA LYS A 171 25.10 12.44 -4.61
C LYS A 171 25.47 12.53 -3.12
N TYR A 172 25.96 11.45 -2.52
CA TYR A 172 26.15 11.38 -1.06
C TYR A 172 27.60 11.28 -0.59
N PHE A 173 28.53 10.89 -1.46
CA PHE A 173 29.94 10.70 -1.13
C PHE A 173 30.89 11.52 -1.99
N ASN A 174 30.39 12.20 -3.04
CA ASN A 174 31.17 13.12 -3.86
C ASN A 174 30.38 14.40 -4.21
N PRO A 175 29.81 15.14 -3.23
CA PRO A 175 29.06 16.35 -3.53
C PRO A 175 30.04 17.48 -3.91
N GLY A 176 30.41 17.57 -5.19
CA GLY A 176 31.16 18.70 -5.74
C GLY A 176 32.56 18.40 -6.25
N ARG A 177 32.66 17.62 -7.33
CA ARG A 177 33.63 17.95 -8.39
C ARG A 177 32.91 18.69 -9.51
#